data_AF-A0A9E5GI07-F1
#
_entry.id   AF-A0A9E5GI07-F1
#
_cell.length_a   1.000
_cell.length_b   1.000
_cell.length_c   1.000
_cell.angle_alpha   90.00
_cell.angle_beta   90.00
_cell.angle_gamma   90.00
#
_symmetry.space_group_name_H-M   'P 1'
#
loop_
_entity.id
_entity.type
_entity.pdbx_description
1 polymer ?
#
loop_
_entity_poly.entity_id
_entity_poly.type
_entity_poly.pdbx_seq_one_letter_code
_entity_poly.pdbx_strand_id
1 'polypeptide(L)'
;MNNNDNTKRESIEFLIKDTDMFLKSDYNRLASHIEGHRYFLGKDLKINISWDEATFSWMSNIYQPISQVMENWTTQMSFPGRRRADVFFEICDHLYYLSLDRGREVNVYEAVLSYDANFGKALGRFMARLLYPKSVA
;
A
#
# COMPACT_ATOMS: atom_id res chain seq x y z
N MET A 1 23.79 -8.15 -17.57
CA MET A 1 22.77 -7.26 -16.99
C MET A 1 23.04 -5.84 -17.46
N ASN A 2 22.00 -5.09 -17.82
CA ASN A 2 22.13 -3.67 -18.10
C ASN A 2 22.26 -2.89 -16.77
N ASN A 3 22.87 -1.70 -16.77
CA ASN A 3 23.07 -0.89 -15.55
C ASN A 3 21.74 -0.59 -14.81
N ASN A 4 20.65 -0.52 -15.58
CA ASN A 4 19.28 -0.36 -15.09
C ASN A 4 18.75 -1.58 -14.31
N ASP A 5 19.18 -2.80 -14.66
CA ASP A 5 18.73 -4.04 -13.99
C ASP A 5 19.43 -4.21 -12.63
N ASN A 6 20.69 -3.78 -12.55
CA ASN A 6 21.45 -3.81 -11.30
C ASN A 6 20.90 -2.79 -10.31
N THR A 7 20.71 -1.54 -10.74
CA THR A 7 20.13 -0.47 -9.88
C THR A 7 18.75 -0.84 -9.37
N LYS A 8 17.86 -1.36 -10.23
CA LYS A 8 16.57 -1.92 -9.81
C LYS A 8 16.70 -2.92 -8.65
N ARG A 9 17.57 -3.92 -8.83
CA ARG A 9 17.74 -4.99 -7.86
C ARG A 9 18.24 -4.45 -6.52
N GLU A 10 19.28 -3.63 -6.56
CA GLU A 10 19.88 -3.04 -5.37
C GLU A 10 18.89 -2.18 -4.58
N SER A 11 18.11 -1.32 -5.26
CA SER A 11 17.12 -0.47 -4.60
C SER A 11 16.01 -1.28 -3.91
N ILE A 12 15.49 -2.32 -4.56
CA ILE A 12 14.43 -3.16 -3.98
C ILE A 12 14.98 -4.04 -2.85
N GLU A 13 16.17 -4.63 -3.03
CA GLU A 13 16.82 -5.40 -1.96
C GLU A 13 17.15 -4.55 -0.74
N PHE A 14 17.53 -3.28 -0.94
CA PHE A 14 17.70 -2.33 0.16
C PHE A 14 16.39 -2.11 0.91
N LEU A 15 15.30 -1.82 0.20
CA LEU A 15 13.97 -1.61 0.80
C LEU A 15 13.49 -2.83 1.60
N ILE A 16 13.70 -4.05 1.09
CA ILE A 16 13.35 -5.28 1.81
C ILE A 16 14.19 -5.46 3.09
N LYS A 17 15.44 -4.97 3.12
CA LYS A 17 16.30 -5.07 4.31
C LYS A 17 16.02 -3.97 5.34
N ASP A 18 15.64 -2.79 4.86
CA ASP A 18 15.39 -1.60 5.70
C ASP A 18 14.01 -1.63 6.38
N THR A 19 13.07 -2.43 5.84
CA THR A 19 11.71 -2.56 6.37
C THR A 19 11.46 -3.96 6.93
N ASP A 20 10.65 -4.06 7.98
CA ASP A 20 10.14 -5.34 8.51
C ASP A 20 8.85 -5.79 7.78
N MET A 21 8.30 -4.94 6.92
CA MET A 21 7.05 -5.18 6.19
C MET A 21 7.16 -6.25 5.12
N PHE A 22 8.25 -6.25 4.34
CA PHE A 22 8.35 -7.01 3.09
C PHE A 22 9.34 -8.17 3.18
N LEU A 23 9.08 -9.22 2.40
CA LEU A 23 9.96 -10.38 2.28
C LEU A 23 10.58 -10.46 0.88
N LYS A 24 11.62 -11.28 0.71
CA LYS A 24 12.22 -11.56 -0.61
C LYS A 24 11.19 -12.03 -1.65
N SER A 25 10.15 -12.76 -1.23
CA SER A 25 9.06 -13.20 -2.09
C SER A 25 8.22 -12.06 -2.66
N ASP A 26 8.24 -10.88 -2.04
CA ASP A 26 7.49 -9.70 -2.47
C ASP A 26 8.24 -8.88 -3.54
N TYR A 27 9.48 -9.25 -3.89
CA TYR A 27 10.35 -8.51 -4.83
C TYR A 27 9.63 -8.14 -6.13
N ASN A 28 8.93 -9.09 -6.75
CA ASN A 28 8.25 -8.83 -8.02
C ASN A 28 7.08 -7.85 -7.86
N ARG A 29 6.34 -7.90 -6.74
CA ARG A 29 5.26 -6.95 -6.46
C ARG A 29 5.82 -5.56 -6.21
N LEU A 30 6.85 -5.44 -5.37
CA LEU A 30 7.56 -4.18 -5.14
C LEU A 30 8.06 -3.58 -6.46
N ALA A 31 8.70 -4.39 -7.30
CA ALA A 31 9.17 -3.96 -8.62
C ALA A 31 8.04 -3.41 -9.48
N SER A 32 6.87 -4.06 -9.51
CA SER A 32 5.71 -3.60 -10.28
C SER A 32 5.15 -2.28 -9.76
N HIS A 33 4.97 -2.13 -8.45
CA HIS A 33 4.45 -0.89 -7.87
C HIS A 33 5.42 0.28 -8.03
N ILE A 34 6.72 0.06 -7.80
CA ILE A 34 7.75 1.09 -7.97
C ILE A 34 7.88 1.48 -9.45
N GLU A 35 7.80 0.54 -10.40
CA GLU A 35 7.81 0.86 -11.82
C GLU A 35 6.58 1.70 -12.23
N GLY A 36 5.40 1.36 -11.72
CA GLY A 36 4.19 2.16 -11.94
C GLY A 36 4.38 3.60 -11.43
N HIS A 37 4.85 3.76 -10.20
CA HIS A 37 5.18 5.06 -9.62
C HIS A 37 6.21 5.83 -10.44
N ARG A 38 7.30 5.15 -10.84
CA ARG A 38 8.37 5.72 -11.68
C ARG A 38 7.84 6.24 -13.00
N TYR A 39 6.97 5.49 -13.66
CA TYR A 39 6.36 5.88 -14.92
C TYR A 39 5.53 7.16 -14.80
N PHE A 40 4.63 7.23 -13.80
CA PHE A 40 3.79 8.42 -13.60
C PHE A 40 4.61 9.63 -13.16
N LEU A 41 5.55 9.44 -12.22
CA LEU A 41 6.44 10.51 -11.77
C LEU A 41 7.27 11.10 -12.92
N GLY A 42 7.85 10.25 -13.76
CA GLY A 42 8.61 10.69 -14.94
C GLY A 42 7.72 11.37 -15.99
N LYS A 43 6.47 10.92 -16.16
CA LYS A 43 5.50 11.57 -17.04
C LYS A 43 5.16 12.99 -16.57
N ASP A 44 4.95 13.18 -15.27
CA ASP A 44 4.57 14.47 -14.70
C ASP A 44 5.75 15.46 -14.72
N LEU A 45 6.95 14.99 -14.39
CA LEU A 45 8.18 15.79 -14.38
C LEU A 45 8.82 15.96 -15.78
N LYS A 46 8.35 15.20 -16.79
CA LYS A 46 8.92 15.15 -18.15
C LYS A 46 10.41 14.80 -18.18
N ILE A 47 10.85 13.95 -17.26
CA ILE A 47 12.23 13.46 -17.16
C ILE A 47 12.24 11.94 -17.01
N ASN A 48 13.39 11.32 -17.30
CA ASN A 48 13.60 9.92 -16.96
C ASN A 48 14.00 9.83 -15.49
N ILE A 49 13.28 9.01 -14.72
CA ILE A 49 13.52 8.77 -13.30
C ILE A 49 14.25 7.42 -13.17
N SER A 50 15.35 7.40 -12.43
CA SER A 50 16.09 6.17 -12.16
C SER A 50 15.42 5.32 -11.07
N TRP A 51 15.84 4.06 -10.91
CA TRP A 51 15.23 3.14 -9.96
C TRP A 51 15.42 3.54 -8.49
N ASP A 52 16.57 4.10 -8.15
CA ASP A 52 16.89 4.63 -6.83
C ASP A 52 16.01 5.84 -6.49
N GLU A 53 15.89 6.81 -7.39
CA GLU A 53 14.99 7.97 -7.27
C GLU A 53 13.54 7.53 -7.10
N ALA A 54 13.08 6.60 -7.95
CA ALA A 54 11.73 6.06 -7.89
C ALA A 54 11.46 5.33 -6.57
N THR A 55 12.41 4.52 -6.11
CA THR A 55 12.28 3.75 -4.87
C THR A 55 12.23 4.68 -3.66
N PHE A 56 13.10 5.70 -3.61
CA PHE A 56 13.10 6.70 -2.55
C PHE A 56 11.79 7.50 -2.52
N SER A 57 11.32 7.93 -3.70
CA SER A 57 10.05 8.64 -3.86
C SER A 57 8.87 7.76 -3.45
N TRP A 58 8.83 6.50 -3.87
CA TRP A 58 7.79 5.54 -3.48
C TRP A 58 7.79 5.29 -1.97
N MET A 59 8.98 5.18 -1.37
CA MET A 59 9.10 5.00 0.08
C MET A 59 8.49 6.17 0.86
N SER A 60 8.78 7.40 0.41
CA SER A 60 8.31 8.63 1.08
C SER A 60 6.84 8.95 0.82
N ASN A 61 6.36 8.72 -0.41
CA ASN A 61 5.03 9.17 -0.84
C ASN A 61 3.95 8.09 -0.80
N ILE A 62 4.34 6.80 -0.82
CA ILE A 62 3.40 5.67 -0.83
C ILE A 62 3.56 4.80 0.41
N TYR A 63 4.77 4.28 0.64
CA TYR A 63 5.00 3.34 1.74
C TYR A 63 4.76 3.97 3.11
N GLN A 64 5.48 5.04 3.44
CA GLN A 64 5.38 5.68 4.76
C GLN A 64 3.95 6.14 5.08
N PRO A 65 3.23 6.85 4.18
CA PRO A 65 1.88 7.30 4.49
C PRO A 65 0.91 6.14 4.70
N ILE A 66 0.96 5.10 3.86
CA ILE A 66 0.05 3.95 4.00
C ILE A 66 0.39 3.16 5.26
N SER A 67 1.68 2.87 5.50
CA SER A 67 2.12 2.07 6.65
C SER A 67 1.74 2.74 7.98
N GLN A 68 1.91 4.06 8.09
CA GLN A 68 1.50 4.84 9.25
C GLN A 68 -0.01 4.73 9.53
N VAL A 69 -0.86 4.82 8.51
CA VAL A 69 -2.31 4.66 8.72
C VAL A 69 -2.67 3.22 9.10
N MET A 70 -1.95 2.24 8.55
CA MET A 70 -2.11 0.82 8.88
C MET A 70 -1.61 0.43 10.28
N GLU A 71 -0.80 1.26 10.94
CA GLU A 71 -0.39 1.05 12.33
C GLU A 71 -1.54 1.25 13.32
N ASN A 72 -2.60 1.94 12.91
CA ASN A 72 -3.78 2.14 13.75
C ASN A 72 -4.47 0.80 14.09
N TRP A 73 -4.89 0.69 15.35
CA TRP A 73 -5.52 -0.51 15.93
C TRP A 73 -6.74 -1.02 15.13
N THR A 74 -7.54 -0.10 14.57
CA THR A 74 -8.73 -0.43 13.76
C THR A 74 -8.34 -1.26 12.53
N THR A 75 -7.37 -0.78 11.74
CA THR A 75 -6.90 -1.46 10.53
C THR A 75 -6.32 -2.84 10.84
N GLN A 76 -5.57 -2.97 11.93
CA GLN A 76 -5.00 -4.26 12.34
C GLN A 76 -6.10 -5.28 12.71
N MET A 77 -7.14 -4.85 13.44
CA MET A 77 -8.25 -5.73 13.82
C MET A 77 -9.14 -6.13 12.64
N SER A 78 -9.17 -5.35 11.57
CA SER A 78 -9.99 -5.59 10.38
C SER A 78 -9.52 -6.78 9.55
N PHE A 79 -8.23 -7.11 9.57
CA PHE A 79 -7.64 -8.14 8.72
C PHE A 79 -6.94 -9.25 9.54
N PRO A 80 -7.64 -9.96 10.43
CA PRO A 80 -7.02 -10.98 11.27
C PRO A 80 -6.48 -12.13 10.42
N GLY A 81 -5.23 -12.52 10.68
CA GLY A 81 -4.56 -13.63 9.99
C GLY A 81 -4.07 -13.32 8.57
N ARG A 82 -4.15 -12.06 8.11
CA ARG A 82 -3.60 -11.61 6.83
C ARG A 82 -2.21 -11.02 7.04
N ARG A 83 -1.28 -11.24 6.10
CA ARG A 83 0.05 -10.60 6.12
C ARG A 83 -0.13 -9.10 5.87
N ARG A 84 0.52 -8.25 6.69
CA ARG A 84 0.43 -6.78 6.54
C ARG A 84 0.83 -6.32 5.13
N ALA A 85 1.88 -6.90 4.55
CA ALA A 85 2.30 -6.61 3.19
C ALA A 85 1.21 -6.87 2.13
N ASP A 86 0.43 -7.95 2.26
CA ASP A 86 -0.63 -8.23 1.29
C ASP A 86 -1.71 -7.15 1.33
N VAL A 87 -2.15 -6.78 2.53
CA VAL A 87 -3.13 -5.70 2.74
C VAL A 87 -2.58 -4.36 2.24
N PHE A 88 -1.30 -4.08 2.49
CA PHE A 88 -0.62 -2.89 2.00
C PHE A 88 -0.69 -2.78 0.47
N PHE A 89 -0.33 -3.84 -0.25
CA PHE A 89 -0.38 -3.83 -1.72
C PHE A 89 -1.81 -3.68 -2.25
N GLU A 90 -2.79 -4.32 -1.62
CA GLU A 90 -4.20 -4.15 -1.98
C GLU A 90 -4.68 -2.70 -1.76
N ILE A 91 -4.20 -2.03 -0.71
CA ILE A 91 -4.46 -0.60 -0.49
C ILE A 91 -3.78 0.26 -1.57
N CYS A 92 -2.56 -0.06 -1.99
CA CYS A 92 -1.90 0.63 -3.11
C CYS A 92 -2.73 0.53 -4.40
N ASP A 93 -3.20 -0.67 -4.74
CA ASP A 93 -4.07 -0.89 -5.90
C ASP A 93 -5.38 -0.11 -5.76
N HIS A 94 -6.00 -0.17 -4.57
CA HIS A 94 -7.24 0.55 -4.28
C HIS A 94 -7.07 2.07 -4.39
N LEU A 95 -5.98 2.63 -3.87
CA LEU A 95 -5.64 4.05 -4.00
C LEU A 95 -5.55 4.46 -5.48
N TYR A 96 -4.89 3.66 -6.31
CA TYR A 96 -4.78 3.91 -7.74
C TYR A 96 -6.17 3.92 -8.40
N TYR A 97 -6.96 2.85 -8.23
CA TYR A 97 -8.29 2.79 -8.84
C TYR A 97 -9.25 3.85 -8.32
N LEU A 98 -9.16 4.21 -7.05
CA LEU A 98 -9.96 5.28 -6.46
C LEU A 98 -9.57 6.64 -7.06
N SER A 99 -8.29 6.90 -7.34
CA SER A 99 -7.88 8.13 -8.01
C SER A 99 -8.41 8.23 -9.45
N LEU A 100 -8.46 7.11 -10.17
CA LEU A 100 -9.07 7.03 -11.50
C LEU A 100 -10.58 7.30 -11.45
N ASP A 101 -11.30 6.66 -10.52
CA ASP A 101 -12.75 6.85 -10.35
C ASP A 101 -13.10 8.30 -10.01
N ARG A 102 -12.29 8.94 -9.14
CA ARG A 102 -12.51 10.33 -8.74
C ARG A 102 -12.01 11.35 -9.75
N GLY A 103 -11.20 10.95 -10.73
CA GLY A 103 -10.55 11.85 -11.67
C GLY A 103 -9.61 12.87 -11.01
N ARG A 104 -9.12 12.57 -9.80
CA ARG A 104 -8.22 13.43 -9.02
C ARG A 104 -7.32 12.58 -8.13
N GLU A 105 -6.23 13.18 -7.65
CA GLU A 105 -5.44 12.57 -6.58
C GLU A 105 -6.30 12.35 -5.34
N VAL A 106 -6.12 11.18 -4.73
CA VAL A 106 -6.87 10.74 -3.55
C VAL A 106 -5.91 10.66 -2.38
N ASN A 107 -6.36 11.10 -1.21
CA ASN A 107 -5.56 11.04 -0.01
C ASN A 107 -5.38 9.56 0.43
N VAL A 108 -4.16 9.19 0.78
CA VAL A 108 -3.83 7.86 1.34
C VAL A 108 -4.74 7.46 2.49
N TYR A 109 -5.06 8.38 3.40
CA TYR A 109 -6.00 8.14 4.50
C TYR A 109 -7.40 7.76 4.00
N GLU A 110 -7.89 8.43 2.96
CA GLU A 110 -9.18 8.13 2.32
C GLU A 110 -9.16 6.72 1.70
N ALA A 111 -8.07 6.36 1.02
CA ALA A 111 -7.92 5.03 0.44
C ALA A 111 -7.87 3.92 1.50
N VAL A 112 -7.10 4.10 2.58
CA VAL A 112 -7.01 3.11 3.66
C VAL A 112 -8.37 2.93 4.35
N LEU A 113 -9.06 4.02 4.69
CA LEU A 113 -10.37 3.94 5.35
C LEU A 113 -11.45 3.32 4.44
N SER A 114 -11.48 3.69 3.16
CA SER A 114 -12.44 3.11 2.23
C SER A 114 -12.16 1.64 1.94
N TYR A 115 -10.90 1.23 1.90
CA TYR A 115 -10.52 -0.19 1.81
C TYR A 115 -10.94 -0.95 3.07
N ASP A 116 -10.66 -0.41 4.26
CA ASP A 116 -11.05 -1.00 5.54
C ASP A 116 -12.58 -1.16 5.66
N ALA A 117 -13.35 -0.16 5.23
CA ALA A 117 -14.80 -0.20 5.27
C ALA A 117 -15.40 -1.25 4.31
N ASN A 118 -14.82 -1.41 3.11
CA ASN A 118 -15.34 -2.31 2.08
C ASN A 118 -14.89 -3.77 2.27
N PHE A 119 -13.69 -4.00 2.81
CA PHE A 119 -13.07 -5.32 2.85
C PHE A 119 -12.67 -5.79 4.26
N GLY A 120 -12.77 -4.93 5.27
CA GLY A 120 -12.44 -5.23 6.66
C GLY A 120 -13.49 -6.10 7.34
N LYS A 121 -13.04 -7.14 8.04
CA LYS A 121 -13.92 -8.04 8.81
C LYS A 121 -14.38 -7.44 10.15
N ALA A 122 -13.70 -6.41 10.67
CA ALA A 122 -14.02 -5.81 11.96
C ALA A 122 -15.28 -4.93 11.91
N LEU A 123 -15.51 -4.17 10.84
CA LEU A 123 -16.75 -3.41 10.66
C LEU A 123 -17.98 -4.33 10.69
N GLY A 124 -17.90 -5.49 10.02
CA GLY A 124 -18.95 -6.51 10.06
C GLY A 124 -19.22 -7.07 11.46
N ARG A 125 -18.18 -7.28 12.28
CA ARG A 125 -18.33 -7.75 13.68
C ARG A 125 -18.81 -6.64 14.63
N PHE A 126 -18.36 -5.40 14.43
CA PHE A 126 -18.80 -4.23 15.19
C PHE A 126 -20.27 -3.92 14.90
N MET A 127 -20.68 -3.90 13.63
CA MET A 127 -22.08 -3.75 13.22
C MET A 127 -22.94 -4.92 13.68
N ALA A 128 -22.46 -6.17 13.63
CA ALA A 128 -23.18 -7.31 14.19
C ALA A 128 -23.41 -7.17 15.70
N ARG A 129 -22.44 -6.63 16.46
CA ARG A 129 -22.58 -6.35 17.90
C ARG A 129 -23.50 -5.17 18.20
N LEU A 130 -23.53 -4.16 17.33
CA LEU A 130 -24.36 -2.97 17.47
C LEU A 130 -25.83 -3.24 17.08
N LEU A 131 -26.05 -4.03 16.03
CA LEU A 131 -27.39 -4.37 15.50
C LEU A 131 -28.03 -5.58 16.23
N TYR A 132 -27.22 -6.47 16.81
CA TYR A 132 -27.68 -7.57 17.65
C TYR A 132 -27.03 -7.51 19.04
N PRO A 133 -27.36 -6.51 19.87
CA PRO A 133 -27.06 -6.60 21.28
C PRO A 133 -27.83 -7.81 21.81
N LYS A 134 -27.12 -8.81 22.35
CA LYS A 134 -27.75 -10.01 22.92
C LYS A 134 -28.88 -9.57 23.86
N SER A 135 -30.14 -9.83 23.49
CA SER A 135 -31.21 -9.87 24.49
C SER A 135 -30.94 -11.12 25.31
N VAL A 136 -30.36 -10.91 26.48
CA VAL A 136 -30.23 -11.95 27.49
C VAL A 136 -31.65 -12.34 27.91
N ALA A 137 -32.00 -13.60 27.67
CA ALA A 137 -33.03 -14.31 28.41
C ALA A 137 -32.34 -15.11 29.52
#